data_AF-A0ABD2PJ41-F1
#
_entry.id   AF-A0ABD2PJ41-F1
#
_cell.length_a   1.000
_cell.length_b   1.000
_cell.length_c   1.000
_cell.angle_alpha   90.00
_cell.angle_beta   90.00
_cell.angle_gamma   90.00
#
_symmetry.space_group_name_H-M   'P 1'
#
loop_
_entity.id
_entity.type
_entity.pdbx_description
1 polymer ?
#
loop_
_entity_poly.entity_id
_entity_poly.type
_entity_poly.pdbx_seq_one_letter_code
_entity_poly.pdbx_strand_id
1 'polypeptide(L)'
;MSWFDREENRAGVLTAILAADVPKIHNVSVTTISVVTESLVLIILMIALGFTYSWQITLLTLAFIPFMLLGAKTHRANLHGGRKRDDSDVKSAMIAHESLSNHATVTAYSLENHYQKLYDDTLKYS
;
A
#
# COMPACT_ATOMS: atom_id res chain seq x y z
N MET A 1 -19.05 -40.23 -16.07
CA MET A 1 -18.62 -39.37 -17.19
C MET A 1 -19.25 -37.98 -17.23
N SER A 2 -20.22 -37.63 -16.36
CA SER A 2 -20.94 -36.33 -16.41
C SER A 2 -20.19 -35.12 -15.81
N TRP A 3 -18.90 -35.25 -15.47
CA TRP A 3 -18.10 -34.14 -14.91
C TRP A 3 -17.39 -33.32 -16.00
N PHE A 4 -17.09 -33.94 -17.15
CA PHE A 4 -16.41 -33.35 -18.31
C PHE A 4 -17.35 -32.64 -19.31
N ASP A 5 -18.67 -32.70 -19.07
CA ASP A 5 -19.71 -32.18 -19.98
C ASP A 5 -20.25 -30.79 -19.53
N ARG A 6 -19.73 -30.24 -18.43
CA ARG A 6 -20.03 -28.86 -18.01
C ARG A 6 -19.12 -27.90 -18.79
N GLU A 7 -19.70 -26.83 -19.35
CA GLU A 7 -19.02 -25.77 -20.10
C GLU A 7 -17.79 -25.20 -19.35
N GLU A 8 -17.85 -25.20 -18.01
CA GLU A 8 -16.81 -24.76 -17.06
C GLU A 8 -15.64 -25.75 -16.91
N ASN A 9 -15.84 -27.04 -17.24
CA ASN A 9 -14.88 -28.14 -17.07
C ASN A 9 -14.37 -28.69 -18.41
N ARG A 10 -14.58 -27.97 -19.52
CA ARG A 10 -14.06 -28.36 -20.83
C ARG A 10 -12.54 -28.49 -20.72
N ALA A 11 -11.99 -29.64 -21.13
CA ALA A 11 -10.56 -29.95 -21.02
C ALA A 11 -9.66 -28.79 -21.52
N GLY A 12 -10.09 -28.05 -22.56
CA GLY A 12 -9.37 -26.89 -23.08
C GLY A 12 -9.26 -25.68 -22.13
N VAL A 13 -10.24 -25.41 -21.27
CA VAL A 13 -10.18 -24.29 -20.29
C VAL A 13 -9.23 -24.66 -19.15
N LEU A 14 -9.31 -25.90 -18.67
CA LEU A 14 -8.38 -26.40 -17.66
C LEU A 14 -6.95 -26.45 -18.20
N THR A 15 -6.75 -26.89 -19.45
CA THR A 15 -5.44 -26.86 -20.11
C THR A 15 -4.94 -25.43 -20.37
N ALA A 16 -5.81 -24.47 -20.67
CA ALA A 16 -5.42 -23.06 -20.83
C ALA A 16 -5.03 -22.41 -19.50
N ILE A 17 -5.76 -22.67 -18.42
CA ILE A 17 -5.42 -22.23 -17.06
C ILE A 17 -4.11 -22.89 -16.62
N LEU A 18 -3.97 -24.20 -16.82
CA LEU A 18 -2.75 -24.93 -16.46
C LEU A 18 -1.53 -24.47 -17.28
N ALA A 19 -1.71 -24.24 -18.59
CA ALA A 19 -0.65 -23.72 -19.46
C ALA A 19 -0.28 -22.27 -19.15
N ALA A 20 -1.19 -21.47 -18.58
CA ALA A 20 -0.91 -20.10 -18.14
C ALA A 20 -0.30 -20.02 -16.73
N ASP A 21 -0.74 -20.88 -15.81
CA ASP A 21 -0.35 -20.83 -14.40
C ASP A 21 0.96 -21.59 -14.12
N VAL A 22 1.21 -22.71 -14.81
CA VAL A 22 2.45 -23.51 -14.66
C VAL A 22 3.73 -22.73 -15.00
N PRO A 23 3.84 -22.00 -16.12
CA PRO A 23 5.06 -21.23 -16.40
C PRO A 23 5.23 -20.03 -15.48
N LYS A 24 4.13 -19.43 -14.98
CA LYS A 24 4.21 -18.35 -13.98
C LYS A 24 4.80 -18.84 -12.67
N ILE A 25 4.34 -19.97 -12.14
CA ILE A 25 4.91 -20.52 -10.90
C ILE A 25 6.34 -21.00 -11.11
N HIS A 26 6.66 -21.55 -12.28
CA HIS A 26 8.01 -22.02 -12.58
C HIS A 26 8.99 -20.86 -12.67
N ASN A 27 8.65 -19.79 -13.39
CA ASN A 27 9.51 -18.61 -13.48
C ASN A 27 9.69 -17.93 -12.12
N VAL A 28 8.62 -17.75 -11.34
CA VAL A 28 8.72 -17.19 -9.99
C VAL A 28 9.58 -18.08 -9.09
N SER A 29 9.44 -19.41 -9.18
CA SER A 29 10.25 -20.35 -8.41
C SER A 29 11.73 -20.27 -8.78
N VAL A 30 12.05 -20.27 -10.08
CA VAL A 30 13.44 -20.18 -10.57
C VAL A 30 14.06 -18.84 -10.19
N THR A 31 13.36 -17.72 -10.41
CA THR A 31 13.86 -16.40 -10.02
C THR A 31 14.11 -16.30 -8.53
N THR A 32 13.20 -16.86 -7.70
CA THR A 32 13.39 -16.87 -6.25
C THR A 32 14.61 -17.69 -5.85
N ILE A 33 14.83 -18.86 -6.44
CA ILE A 33 16.00 -19.71 -6.19
C ILE A 33 17.30 -19.02 -6.63
N SER A 34 17.29 -18.35 -7.79
CA SER A 34 18.43 -17.57 -8.27
C SER A 34 18.81 -16.44 -7.32
N VAL A 35 17.82 -15.64 -6.89
CA VAL A 35 18.05 -14.52 -5.96
C VAL A 35 18.55 -15.01 -4.60
N VAL A 36 18.00 -16.12 -4.09
CA VAL A 36 18.45 -16.73 -2.83
C VAL A 36 19.89 -17.21 -2.96
N THR A 37 20.23 -17.89 -4.05
CA THR A 37 21.58 -18.42 -4.29
C THR A 37 22.59 -17.30 -4.43
N GLU A 38 22.27 -16.25 -5.19
CA GLU A 38 23.11 -15.06 -5.33
C GLU A 38 23.34 -14.38 -3.98
N SER A 39 22.28 -14.20 -3.18
CA SER A 39 22.37 -13.61 -1.85
C SER A 39 23.27 -14.42 -0.93
N LEU A 40 23.20 -15.76 -0.97
CA LEU A 40 24.06 -16.64 -0.18
C LEU A 40 25.53 -16.52 -0.59
N VAL A 41 25.82 -16.49 -1.91
CA VAL A 41 27.19 -16.33 -2.42
C VAL A 41 27.79 -14.99 -2.00
N LEU A 42 27.02 -13.91 -2.08
CA LEU A 42 27.44 -12.57 -1.64
C LEU A 42 27.72 -12.55 -0.13
N ILE A 43 26.86 -13.16 0.69
CA ILE A 43 27.07 -13.26 2.14
C ILE A 43 28.38 -14.01 2.44
N ILE A 44 28.61 -15.14 1.78
CA ILE A 44 29.82 -15.96 1.98
C ILE A 44 31.06 -15.17 1.57
N LEU A 45 31.04 -14.48 0.43
CA LEU A 45 32.14 -13.63 -0.03
C LEU A 45 32.41 -12.48 0.95
N MET A 46 31.38 -11.79 1.44
CA MET A 46 31.52 -10.70 2.41
C MET A 46 32.11 -11.19 3.73
N ILE A 47 31.69 -12.37 4.21
CA ILE A 47 32.23 -12.99 5.41
C ILE A 47 33.69 -13.39 5.19
N ALA A 48 34.01 -14.07 4.07
CA ALA A 48 35.37 -14.47 3.75
C ALA A 48 36.31 -13.26 3.59
N LEU A 49 35.85 -12.19 2.93
CA LEU A 49 36.58 -10.93 2.83
C LEU A 49 36.74 -10.27 4.21
N GLY A 50 35.70 -10.27 5.04
CA GLY A 50 35.77 -9.71 6.39
C GLY A 50 36.76 -10.44 7.31
N PHE A 51 36.82 -11.77 7.21
CA PHE A 51 37.76 -12.61 7.98
C PHE A 51 39.20 -12.51 7.47
N THR A 52 39.39 -12.41 6.14
CA THR A 52 40.73 -12.30 5.55
C THR A 52 41.36 -10.92 5.79
N TYR A 53 40.55 -9.86 5.92
CA TYR A 53 41.09 -8.49 6.04
C TYR A 53 41.59 -8.12 7.44
N SER A 54 40.90 -8.49 8.54
CA SER A 54 41.42 -8.40 9.92
C SER A 54 40.34 -8.67 10.98
N TRP A 55 40.77 -9.20 12.14
CA TRP A 55 40.02 -9.21 13.42
C TRP A 55 39.41 -7.85 13.83
N GLN A 56 39.93 -6.76 13.25
CA GLN A 56 39.44 -5.39 13.38
C GLN A 56 38.08 -5.17 12.71
N ILE A 57 37.77 -5.84 11.59
CA ILE A 57 36.46 -5.76 10.90
C ILE A 57 35.39 -6.48 11.70
N THR A 58 35.75 -7.57 12.37
CA THR A 58 34.87 -8.33 13.27
C THR A 58 34.45 -7.49 14.48
N LEU A 59 35.39 -6.72 15.05
CA LEU A 59 35.09 -5.74 16.11
C LEU A 59 34.23 -4.57 15.60
N LEU A 60 34.50 -4.06 14.40
CA LEU A 60 33.71 -3.00 13.79
C LEU A 60 32.25 -3.43 13.56
N THR A 61 32.03 -4.63 13.04
CA THR A 61 30.67 -5.17 12.87
C THR A 61 29.98 -5.42 14.21
N LEU A 62 30.68 -5.95 15.21
CA LEU A 62 30.14 -6.13 16.56
C LEU A 62 29.72 -4.81 17.21
N ALA A 63 30.47 -3.72 16.97
CA ALA A 63 30.13 -2.37 17.44
C ALA A 63 28.99 -1.72 16.65
N PHE A 64 28.82 -2.05 15.37
CA PHE A 64 27.75 -1.51 14.53
C PHE A 64 26.38 -2.17 14.80
N ILE A 65 26.34 -3.45 15.21
CA ILE A 65 25.09 -4.15 15.55
C ILE A 65 24.23 -3.39 16.59
N PRO A 66 24.75 -2.98 17.77
CA PRO A 66 23.94 -2.25 18.75
C PRO A 66 23.51 -0.87 18.22
N PHE A 67 24.35 -0.18 17.45
CA PHE A 67 24.02 1.11 16.84
C PHE A 67 22.86 0.99 15.83
N MET A 68 22.90 -0.05 14.98
CA MET A 68 21.86 -0.32 13.99
C MET A 68 20.53 -0.73 14.64
N LEU A 69 20.57 -1.50 15.73
CA LEU A 69 19.36 -1.86 16.49
C LEU A 69 18.71 -0.64 17.15
N LEU A 70 19.50 0.30 17.67
CA LEU A 70 18.98 1.55 18.24
C LEU A 70 18.31 2.42 17.16
N GLY A 71 18.93 2.58 16.00
CA GLY A 71 18.35 3.29 14.86
C GLY A 71 17.08 2.63 14.29
N ALA A 72 17.05 1.30 14.24
CA ALA A 72 15.86 0.58 13.79
C ALA A 72 14.66 0.75 14.76
N LYS A 73 14.92 0.78 16.07
CA LYS A 73 13.88 1.02 17.08
C LYS A 73 13.29 2.42 16.98
N THR A 74 14.13 3.45 16.79
CA THR A 74 13.66 4.83 16.65
C THR A 74 12.86 5.02 15.36
N HIS A 75 13.32 4.46 14.24
CA HIS A 75 12.59 4.54 12.98
C HIS A 75 11.23 3.82 13.04
N ARG A 76 11.17 2.62 13.65
CA ARG A 76 9.90 1.90 13.84
C ARG A 76 8.95 2.61 14.81
N ALA A 77 9.47 3.24 15.87
CA ALA A 77 8.69 4.05 16.80
C ALA A 77 8.09 5.28 16.10
N ASN A 78 8.87 5.95 15.23
CA ASN A 78 8.41 7.09 14.44
C ASN A 78 7.33 6.70 13.42
N LEU A 79 7.48 5.55 12.74
CA LEU A 79 6.46 5.04 11.82
C LEU A 79 5.15 4.68 12.53
N HIS A 80 5.22 4.06 13.72
CA HIS A 80 4.02 3.78 14.52
C HIS A 80 3.40 5.05 15.10
N GLY A 81 4.19 6.07 15.41
CA GLY A 81 3.71 7.41 15.77
C GLY A 81 3.04 8.13 14.59
N GLY A 82 3.57 7.98 13.37
CA GLY A 82 3.02 8.57 12.15
C GLY A 82 1.65 8.02 11.76
N ARG A 83 1.38 6.73 12.00
CA ARG A 83 0.09 6.11 11.68
C ARG A 83 -1.08 6.66 12.50
N LYS A 84 -0.83 7.15 13.71
CA LYS A 84 -1.86 7.85 14.52
C LYS A 84 -2.15 9.26 14.00
N ARG A 85 -1.16 9.88 13.34
CA ARG A 85 -1.24 11.23 12.77
C ARG A 85 -2.03 11.23 11.46
N ASP A 86 -1.81 10.21 10.64
CA ASP A 86 -2.55 9.96 9.40
C ASP A 86 -4.05 9.77 9.67
N ASP A 87 -4.43 8.95 10.65
CA ASP A 87 -5.84 8.76 11.03
C ASP A 87 -6.51 10.05 11.56
N SER A 88 -5.76 10.90 12.29
CA SER A 88 -6.28 12.19 12.76
C SER A 88 -6.41 13.23 11.65
N ASP A 89 -5.51 13.21 10.67
CA ASP A 89 -5.56 14.11 9.51
C ASP A 89 -6.73 13.75 8.60
N VAL A 90 -6.96 12.45 8.36
CA VAL A 90 -8.14 11.96 7.62
C VAL A 90 -9.44 12.35 8.31
N LYS A 91 -9.52 12.22 9.64
CA LYS A 91 -10.71 12.66 10.42
C LYS A 91 -10.93 14.16 10.34
N SER A 92 -9.87 14.96 10.42
CA SER A 92 -9.97 16.42 10.32
C SER A 92 -10.42 16.87 8.93
N ALA A 93 -9.91 16.23 7.87
CA ALA A 93 -10.35 16.47 6.50
C ALA A 93 -11.83 16.10 6.30
N MET A 94 -12.29 14.99 6.87
CA MET A 94 -13.69 14.56 6.82
C MET A 94 -14.63 15.59 7.48
N ILE A 95 -14.28 16.08 8.68
CA ILE A 95 -15.07 17.10 9.39
C ILE A 95 -15.11 18.42 8.59
N ALA A 96 -14.00 18.83 7.99
CA ALA A 96 -13.95 20.02 7.13
C ALA A 96 -14.85 19.86 5.89
N HIS A 97 -14.81 18.68 5.26
CA HIS A 97 -15.69 18.35 4.13
C HIS A 97 -17.17 18.40 4.52
N GLU A 98 -17.54 17.88 5.69
CA GLU A 98 -18.91 17.92 6.22
C GLU A 98 -19.36 19.36 6.51
N SER A 99 -18.48 20.20 7.07
CA SER A 99 -18.80 21.61 7.31
C SER A 99 -18.99 22.40 6.01
N LEU A 100 -18.15 22.15 5.00
CA LEU A 100 -18.25 22.82 3.70
C LEU A 100 -19.51 22.40 2.94
N SER A 101 -19.86 21.12 2.97
CA SER A 101 -21.09 20.63 2.34
C SER A 101 -22.33 21.20 3.03
N ASN A 102 -22.31 21.32 4.36
CA ASN A 102 -23.40 21.96 5.11
C ASN A 102 -23.53 23.46 4.78
N HIS A 103 -22.41 24.19 4.69
CA HIS A 103 -22.43 25.62 4.32
C HIS A 103 -22.96 25.85 2.89
N ALA A 104 -22.54 25.01 1.93
CA ALA A 104 -23.05 25.05 0.57
C ALA A 104 -24.56 24.76 0.52
N THR A 105 -25.04 23.82 1.33
CA THR A 105 -26.46 23.47 1.44
C THR A 105 -27.28 24.63 2.02
N VAL A 106 -26.81 25.28 3.08
CA VAL A 106 -27.46 26.47 3.65
C VAL A 106 -27.47 27.63 2.64
N THR A 107 -26.40 27.80 1.88
CA THR A 107 -26.33 28.83 0.83
C THR A 107 -27.34 28.54 -0.28
N ALA A 108 -27.46 27.28 -0.72
CA ALA A 108 -28.46 26.87 -1.71
C ALA A 108 -29.89 27.12 -1.22
N TYR A 109 -30.21 26.73 0.01
CA TYR A 109 -31.52 27.01 0.63
C TYR A 109 -31.80 28.52 0.78
N SER A 110 -30.79 29.31 1.14
CA SER A 110 -30.92 30.77 1.25
C SER A 110 -31.21 31.41 -0.11
N LEU A 111 -30.56 30.91 -1.16
CA LEU A 111 -30.73 31.40 -2.52
C LEU A 111 -32.14 31.08 -3.07
N GLU A 112 -32.67 29.89 -2.78
CA GLU A 112 -34.05 29.51 -3.10
C GLU A 112 -35.06 30.49 -2.48
N ASN A 113 -34.91 30.79 -1.19
CA ASN A 113 -35.77 31.75 -0.49
C ASN A 113 -35.66 33.17 -1.08
N HIS A 114 -34.49 33.57 -1.56
CA HIS A 114 -34.28 34.88 -2.18
C HIS A 114 -34.98 34.97 -3.56
N TYR A 115 -34.82 33.95 -4.41
CA TYR A 115 -35.49 33.91 -5.71
C TYR A 115 -37.02 33.80 -5.58
N GLN A 116 -37.52 33.06 -4.60
CA GLN A 116 -38.96 32.96 -4.34
C GLN A 116 -39.56 34.33 -3.97
N LYS A 117 -38.89 35.12 -3.13
CA LYS A 117 -39.33 36.49 -2.82
C LYS A 117 -39.35 37.41 -4.04
N LEU A 118 -38.32 37.34 -4.90
CA LEU A 118 -38.29 38.12 -6.14
C LEU A 118 -39.41 37.73 -7.10
N TYR A 119 -39.77 36.44 -7.15
CA TYR A 119 -40.88 35.95 -7.96
C TYR A 119 -42.24 36.46 -7.45
N ASP A 120 -42.47 36.40 -6.14
CA ASP A 120 -43.71 36.94 -5.54
C ASP A 120 -43.84 38.46 -5.71
N ASP A 121 -42.74 39.21 -5.66
CA ASP A 121 -42.75 40.67 -5.83
C ASP A 121 -42.99 41.07 -7.30
N THR A 122 -42.46 40.30 -8.25
CA THR A 122 -42.74 40.50 -9.69
C THR A 122 -44.18 40.12 -10.07
N LEU A 123 -44.76 39.09 -9.44
CA LEU A 123 -46.17 38.75 -9.66
C LEU A 123 -47.16 39.74 -9.04
N LYS A 124 -46.76 40.48 -7.99
CA LYS A 124 -47.60 41.53 -7.37
C LYS A 124 -47.68 42.82 -8.19
N TYR A 125 -46.79 42.99 -9.16
CA TYR A 125 -46.71 44.17 -10.03
C TYR A 125 -47.26 43.94 -11.45
N SER A 126 -47.88 42.77 -11.69
CA SER A 126 -48.72 42.49 -12.87
C SER A 126 -50.19 42.42 -12.48
#